data_AF-A0A956M011-F1
#
_entry.id   AF-A0A956M011-F1
#
_cell.length_a   1.000
_cell.length_b   1.000
_cell.length_c   1.000
_cell.angle_alpha   90.00
_cell.angle_beta   90.00
_cell.angle_gamma   90.00
#
_symmetry.space_group_name_H-M   'P 1'
#
loop_
_entity.id
_entity.type
_entity.pdbx_description
1 polymer ?
#
loop_
_entity_poly.entity_id
_entity_poly.type
_entity_poly.pdbx_seq_one_letter_code
_entity_poly.pdbx_strand_id
1 'polypeptide(L)'
;MKHLATGLPSDPRRDLGFTPTAIRFGLLGASVFFLGTLAIYLIARTGQIDAHVTSAQGLERIRMPIWFWFSTLMILVSSVSLWGTKKFVENRDPRLARRAVVAAAALGWAFLLLQVPGIRALFREHALMADQRV
;
A
#
# COMPACT_ATOMS: atom_id res chain seq x y z
N MET A 1 -20.04 43.53 -36.33
CA MET A 1 -19.07 43.20 -35.27
C MET A 1 -19.69 42.12 -34.38
N LYS A 2 -19.37 40.84 -34.61
CA LYS A 2 -19.78 39.71 -33.76
C LYS A 2 -18.55 39.26 -32.98
N HIS A 3 -18.48 39.62 -31.70
CA HIS A 3 -17.49 39.07 -30.78
C HIS A 3 -17.88 37.62 -30.49
N LEU A 4 -17.22 36.69 -31.19
CA LEU A 4 -17.19 35.27 -30.83
C LEU A 4 -16.39 35.16 -29.52
N ALA A 5 -17.11 35.07 -28.41
CA ALA A 5 -16.56 34.61 -27.14
C ALA A 5 -16.13 33.16 -27.33
N THR A 6 -14.88 32.97 -27.76
CA THR A 6 -14.21 31.67 -27.73
C THR A 6 -14.10 31.27 -26.26
N GLY A 7 -14.98 30.36 -25.84
CA GLY A 7 -14.89 29.68 -24.56
C GLY A 7 -13.50 29.09 -24.42
N LEU A 8 -12.70 29.66 -23.53
CA LEU A 8 -11.43 29.07 -23.13
C LEU A 8 -11.71 27.64 -22.67
N PRO A 9 -10.91 26.65 -23.10
CA PRO A 9 -11.06 25.28 -22.63
C PRO A 9 -11.00 25.30 -21.10
N SER A 10 -12.06 24.82 -20.46
CA SER A 10 -12.09 24.61 -19.01
C SER A 10 -10.86 23.79 -18.64
N ASP A 11 -10.03 24.33 -17.76
CA ASP A 11 -8.82 23.67 -17.30
C ASP A 11 -9.20 22.25 -16.82
N PRO A 12 -8.74 21.17 -17.49
CA PRO A 12 -9.14 19.80 -17.17
C PRO A 12 -8.74 19.39 -15.74
N ARG A 13 -7.95 20.22 -15.05
CA ARG A 13 -7.62 20.08 -13.62
C ARG A 13 -8.78 20.43 -12.69
N ARG A 14 -9.80 21.17 -13.14
CA ARG A 14 -11.00 21.49 -12.35
C ARG A 14 -12.02 20.34 -12.28
N ASP A 15 -11.98 19.41 -13.23
CA ASP A 15 -13.00 18.35 -13.37
C ASP A 15 -12.63 17.04 -12.65
N LEU A 16 -11.39 16.90 -12.18
CA LEU A 16 -11.00 15.84 -11.25
C LEU A 16 -11.38 16.29 -9.83
N GLY A 17 -12.66 16.16 -9.47
CA GLY A 17 -13.31 16.62 -8.23
C GLY A 17 -12.76 16.10 -6.89
N PHE A 18 -11.52 15.60 -6.83
CA PHE A 18 -10.84 15.28 -5.56
C PHE A 18 -10.25 16.55 -4.95
N THR A 19 -11.01 17.18 -4.06
CA THR A 19 -10.47 18.26 -3.23
C THR A 19 -9.34 17.73 -2.34
N PRO A 20 -8.29 18.53 -2.05
CA PRO A 20 -7.21 18.14 -1.13
C PRO A 20 -7.73 17.66 0.23
N THR A 21 -8.89 18.16 0.66
CA THR A 21 -9.57 17.78 1.89
C THR A 21 -10.10 16.34 1.85
N ALA A 22 -10.73 15.92 0.74
CA ALA A 22 -11.21 14.55 0.58
C ALA A 22 -10.08 13.52 0.62
N ILE A 23 -8.94 13.83 -0.01
CA ILE A 23 -7.74 12.98 0.05
C ILE A 23 -7.24 12.85 1.48
N ARG A 24 -7.17 13.96 2.24
CA ARG A 24 -6.73 13.94 3.65
C ARG A 24 -7.65 13.08 4.52
N PHE A 25 -8.97 13.21 4.39
CA PHE A 25 -9.91 12.36 5.12
C PHE A 25 -9.79 10.89 4.72
N GLY A 26 -9.60 10.59 3.44
CA GLY A 26 -9.32 9.23 2.97
C GLY A 26 -8.06 8.64 3.60
N LEU A 27 -6.97 9.41 3.66
CA LEU A 27 -5.72 8.99 4.31
C LEU A 27 -5.89 8.79 5.82
N LEU A 28 -6.66 9.65 6.49
CA LEU A 28 -7.00 9.49 7.91
C LEU A 28 -7.79 8.19 8.14
N GLY A 29 -8.82 7.94 7.32
CA GLY A 29 -9.61 6.71 7.38
C GLY A 29 -8.75 5.46 7.18
N ALA A 30 -7.86 5.46 6.18
CA ALA A 30 -6.91 4.37 5.97
C ALA A 30 -5.98 4.18 7.18
N SER A 31 -5.49 5.27 7.78
CA SER A 31 -4.64 5.21 8.97
C SER A 31 -5.35 4.59 10.17
N VAL A 32 -6.60 4.99 10.42
CA VAL A 32 -7.44 4.41 11.50
C VAL A 32 -7.70 2.93 11.24
N PHE A 33 -8.00 2.54 10.00
CA PHE A 33 -8.19 1.15 9.61
C PHE A 33 -6.95 0.28 9.89
N PHE A 34 -5.75 0.75 9.50
CA PHE A 34 -4.50 0.03 9.76
C PHE A 34 -4.18 -0.04 11.26
N LEU A 35 -4.41 1.03 12.01
CA LEU A 35 -4.25 1.03 13.47
C LEU A 35 -5.19 0.03 14.14
N GLY A 36 -6.45 -0.03 13.71
CA GLY A 36 -7.42 -1.02 14.19
C GLY A 36 -6.96 -2.45 13.92
N THR A 37 -6.46 -2.72 12.72
CA THR A 37 -5.96 -4.05 12.33
C THR A 37 -4.70 -4.43 13.13
N LEU A 38 -3.79 -3.48 13.36
CA LEU A 38 -2.62 -3.68 14.21
C LEU A 38 -3.02 -3.96 15.66
N ALA A 39 -3.98 -3.22 16.21
CA ALA A 39 -4.49 -3.44 17.56
C ALA A 39 -5.09 -4.85 17.70
N ILE A 40 -5.92 -5.27 16.75
CA ILE A 40 -6.48 -6.64 16.72
C ILE A 40 -5.36 -7.68 16.70
N TYR A 41 -4.34 -7.50 15.86
CA TYR A 41 -3.19 -8.41 15.80
C TYR A 41 -2.44 -8.49 17.13
N LEU A 42 -2.20 -7.36 17.80
CA LEU A 42 -1.50 -7.32 19.09
C LEU A 42 -2.32 -7.98 20.20
N ILE A 43 -3.64 -7.78 20.23
CA ILE A 43 -4.52 -8.44 21.21
C ILE A 43 -4.57 -9.95 20.92
N ALA A 44 -4.62 -10.37 19.65
CA ALA A 44 -4.55 -11.78 19.28
C ALA A 44 -3.19 -12.40 19.68
N ARG A 45 -2.12 -11.61 19.62
CA ARG A 45 -0.78 -12.03 20.04
C ARG A 45 -0.69 -12.32 21.54
N THR A 46 -1.41 -11.59 22.37
CA THR A 46 -1.40 -11.80 23.83
C THR A 46 -2.28 -12.98 24.28
N GLY A 47 -3.04 -13.61 23.37
CA GLY A 47 -3.88 -14.77 23.69
C GLY A 47 -5.14 -14.43 24.48
N GLN A 48 -5.53 -13.14 24.54
CA GLN A 48 -6.64 -12.66 25.36
C GLN A 48 -8.01 -12.67 24.66
N ILE A 49 -8.07 -13.04 23.38
CA ILE A 49 -9.31 -12.89 22.58
C ILE A 49 -10.26 -14.07 22.76
N ASP A 50 -9.77 -15.31 22.69
CA ASP A 50 -10.52 -16.53 23.02
C ASP A 50 -9.61 -17.75 22.88
N ALA A 51 -9.73 -18.75 23.75
CA ALA A 51 -8.90 -19.97 23.69
C ALA A 51 -9.15 -20.82 22.44
N HIS A 52 -10.31 -20.64 21.80
CA HIS A 52 -10.69 -21.34 20.55
C HIS A 52 -10.06 -20.72 19.30
N VAL A 53 -9.65 -19.44 19.35
CA VAL A 53 -9.08 -18.71 18.19
C VAL A 53 -7.57 -18.53 18.34
N THR A 54 -7.13 -18.26 19.56
CA THR A 54 -5.73 -18.22 19.94
C THR A 54 -5.54 -19.35 20.92
N SER A 55 -4.69 -20.35 20.63
CA SER A 55 -4.25 -21.31 21.66
C SER A 55 -3.93 -20.51 22.91
N ALA A 56 -4.30 -20.95 24.12
CA ALA A 56 -4.22 -20.17 25.38
C ALA A 56 -2.85 -19.50 25.68
N GLN A 57 -1.83 -19.75 24.86
CA GLN A 57 -0.50 -19.18 24.84
C GLN A 57 -0.29 -18.05 23.80
N GLY A 58 -1.33 -17.63 23.05
CA GLY A 58 -1.27 -16.64 21.97
C GLY A 58 -0.94 -17.22 20.58
N LEU A 59 -0.76 -16.33 19.59
CA LEU A 59 -0.33 -16.69 18.23
C LEU A 59 1.14 -17.15 18.21
N GLU A 60 1.45 -18.20 17.44
CA GLU A 60 2.82 -18.68 17.27
C GLU A 60 3.74 -17.65 16.58
N ARG A 61 5.04 -17.69 16.84
CA ARG A 61 6.01 -16.85 16.11
C ARG A 61 6.22 -17.45 14.72
N ILE A 62 5.59 -16.84 13.72
CA ILE A 62 5.84 -17.20 12.32
C ILE A 62 7.14 -16.50 11.87
N ARG A 63 8.05 -17.23 11.22
CA ARG A 63 9.23 -16.61 10.62
C ARG A 63 8.81 -15.89 9.36
N MET A 64 9.13 -14.60 9.25
CA MET A 64 8.69 -13.82 8.11
C MET A 64 9.42 -14.26 6.83
N PRO A 65 8.70 -14.71 5.77
CA PRO A 65 9.34 -15.13 4.53
C PRO A 65 10.15 -14.00 3.88
N ILE A 66 11.30 -14.35 3.28
CA ILE A 66 12.22 -13.38 2.66
C ILE A 66 11.55 -12.49 1.60
N TRP A 67 10.53 -13.03 0.92
CA TRP A 67 9.74 -12.31 -0.09
C TRP A 67 9.07 -11.05 0.46
N PHE A 68 8.65 -11.04 1.72
CA PHE A 68 8.06 -9.85 2.34
C PHE A 68 9.08 -8.72 2.47
N TRP A 69 10.34 -9.03 2.83
CA TRP A 69 11.41 -8.02 2.92
C TRP A 69 11.69 -7.36 1.56
N PHE A 70 11.76 -8.15 0.49
CA PHE A 70 11.89 -7.60 -0.86
C PHE A 70 10.69 -6.75 -1.26
N SER A 71 9.48 -7.17 -0.89
CA SER A 71 8.27 -6.38 -1.14
C SER A 71 8.32 -5.01 -0.44
N THR A 72 8.80 -4.96 0.81
CA THR A 72 8.99 -3.70 1.54
C THR A 72 10.00 -2.80 0.85
N LEU A 73 11.12 -3.35 0.38
CA LEU A 73 12.12 -2.60 -0.39
C LEU A 73 11.52 -2.00 -1.67
N MET A 74 10.68 -2.75 -2.40
CA MET A 74 10.01 -2.25 -3.61
C MET A 74 9.09 -1.06 -3.32
N ILE A 75 8.33 -1.09 -2.21
CA ILE A 75 7.50 0.06 -1.79
C ILE A 75 8.36 1.28 -1.45
N LEU A 76 9.48 1.09 -0.75
CA LEU A 76 10.38 2.19 -0.40
C LEU A 76 10.95 2.85 -1.65
N VAL A 77 11.45 2.06 -2.60
CA VAL A 77 11.98 2.57 -3.87
C VAL A 77 10.89 3.25 -4.71
N SER A 78 9.68 2.70 -4.72
CA SER A 78 8.53 3.31 -5.40
C SER A 78 8.17 4.68 -4.78
N SER A 79 8.21 4.78 -3.45
CA SER A 79 7.94 6.04 -2.73
C SER A 79 8.98 7.12 -3.04
N VAL A 80 10.27 6.77 -3.09
CA VAL A 80 11.34 7.68 -3.51
C VAL A 80 11.15 8.13 -4.96
N SER A 81 10.70 7.22 -5.84
CA SER A 81 10.43 7.54 -7.25
C SER A 81 9.28 8.54 -7.42
N LEU A 82 8.20 8.39 -6.62
CA LEU A 82 7.09 9.35 -6.59
C LEU A 82 7.51 10.70 -6.00
N TRP A 83 8.34 10.71 -4.96
CA TRP A 83 8.89 11.94 -4.42
C TRP A 83 9.73 12.70 -5.46
N GLY A 84 10.58 11.97 -6.22
CA GLY A 84 11.35 12.54 -7.32
C GLY A 84 10.47 13.10 -8.45
N THR A 85 9.31 12.48 -8.71
CA THR A 85 8.33 12.97 -9.70
C THR A 85 7.88 14.39 -9.39
N LYS A 86 7.62 14.71 -8.11
CA LYS A 86 7.23 16.07 -7.69
C LYS A 86 8.26 17.10 -8.12
N LYS A 87 9.55 16.81 -7.91
CA LYS A 87 10.67 17.68 -8.31
C LYS A 87 10.75 17.86 -9.83
N PHE A 88 10.48 16.82 -10.62
CA PHE A 88 10.47 16.93 -12.09
C PHE A 88 9.29 17.75 -12.62
N VAL A 89 8.12 17.66 -11.97
CA VAL A 89 6.97 18.50 -12.29
C VAL A 89 7.26 19.97 -11.99
N GLU A 90 7.88 20.26 -10.85
CA GLU A 90 8.32 21.62 -10.48
C GLU A 90 9.32 22.20 -11.49
N ASN A 91 10.24 21.37 -12.00
CA ASN A 91 11.22 21.74 -13.02
C ASN A 91 10.65 21.81 -14.46
N ARG A 92 9.34 21.65 -14.65
CA ARG A 92 8.65 21.66 -15.95
C ARG A 92 9.18 20.64 -16.97
N ASP A 93 9.70 19.50 -16.54
CA ASP A 93 10.06 18.38 -17.43
C ASP A 93 8.99 17.26 -17.37
N PRO A 94 7.97 17.31 -18.24
CA PRO A 94 6.87 16.36 -18.21
C PRO A 94 7.28 14.94 -18.65
N ARG A 95 8.38 14.79 -19.40
CA ARG A 95 8.83 13.48 -19.89
C ARG A 95 9.43 12.66 -18.76
N LEU A 96 10.30 13.30 -17.96
CA LEU A 96 10.89 12.66 -16.79
C LEU A 96 9.85 12.36 -15.72
N ALA A 97 8.93 13.29 -15.47
CA ALA A 97 7.82 13.06 -14.55
C ALA A 97 6.98 11.83 -14.95
N ARG A 98 6.61 11.70 -16.23
CA ARG A 98 5.85 10.53 -16.72
C ARG A 98 6.62 9.23 -16.57
N ARG A 99 7.92 9.21 -16.88
CA ARG A 99 8.77 8.01 -16.71
C ARG A 99 8.84 7.59 -15.24
N ALA A 100 9.00 8.54 -14.32
CA ALA A 100 9.06 8.26 -12.89
C ALA A 100 7.72 7.70 -12.36
N VAL A 101 6.58 8.22 -12.81
CA VAL A 101 5.25 7.64 -12.48
C VAL A 101 5.09 6.22 -13.02
N VAL A 102 5.47 5.98 -14.28
CA VAL A 102 5.40 4.63 -14.87
C VAL A 102 6.32 3.66 -14.12
N ALA A 103 7.52 4.09 -13.74
CA ALA A 103 8.44 3.27 -12.94
C ALA A 103 7.86 2.95 -11.55
N ALA A 104 7.29 3.95 -10.85
CA ALA A 104 6.63 3.74 -9.56
C ALA A 104 5.43 2.78 -9.67
N ALA A 105 4.63 2.88 -10.73
CA ALA A 105 3.52 1.98 -11.01
C ALA A 105 4.00 0.55 -11.29
N ALA A 106 5.09 0.38 -12.06
CA ALA A 106 5.69 -0.92 -12.31
C ALA A 106 6.23 -1.56 -11.02
N LEU A 107 6.87 -0.77 -10.15
CA LEU A 107 7.31 -1.23 -8.83
C LEU A 107 6.13 -1.61 -7.92
N GLY A 108 5.01 -0.87 -8.00
CA GLY A 108 3.77 -1.22 -7.31
C GLY A 108 3.22 -2.58 -7.78
N TRP A 109 3.24 -2.84 -9.08
CA TRP A 109 2.88 -4.15 -9.62
C TRP A 109 3.82 -5.26 -9.16
N ALA A 110 5.13 -5.02 -9.19
CA ALA A 110 6.13 -5.97 -8.69
C ALA A 110 5.91 -6.28 -7.19
N PHE A 111 5.57 -5.28 -6.38
CA PHE A 111 5.19 -5.45 -4.98
C PHE A 111 4.01 -6.43 -4.84
N LEU A 112 2.93 -6.25 -5.61
CA LEU A 112 1.76 -7.13 -5.56
C LEU A 112 2.10 -8.56 -5.97
N LEU A 113 2.93 -8.73 -7.01
CA LEU A 113 3.37 -10.06 -7.45
C LEU A 113 4.21 -10.78 -6.39
N LEU A 114 5.02 -10.04 -5.63
CA LEU A 114 5.82 -10.59 -4.53
C LEU A 114 4.98 -11.01 -3.31
N GLN A 115 3.76 -10.47 -3.14
CA GLN A 115 2.87 -10.92 -2.07
C GLN A 115 2.41 -12.37 -2.26
N VAL A 116 2.19 -12.81 -3.50
CA VAL A 116 1.70 -14.17 -3.80
C VAL A 116 2.63 -15.28 -3.24
N PRO A 117 3.95 -15.30 -3.55
CA PRO A 117 4.85 -16.30 -2.98
C PRO A 117 5.03 -16.12 -1.46
N GLY A 118 5.00 -14.89 -0.94
CA GLY A 118 5.06 -14.62 0.50
C GLY A 118 3.90 -15.27 1.26
N ILE A 119 2.67 -15.06 0.79
CA ILE A 119 1.45 -15.64 1.36
C ILE A 119 1.48 -17.18 1.23
N ARG A 120 1.88 -17.72 0.07
CA ARG A 120 2.03 -19.18 -0.10
C ARG A 120 3.03 -19.79 0.87
N ALA A 121 4.15 -19.12 1.13
CA ALA A 121 5.14 -19.59 2.10
C ALA A 121 4.57 -19.61 3.53
N LEU A 122 3.81 -18.56 3.92
CA LEU A 122 3.13 -18.50 5.23
C LEU A 122 2.14 -19.66 5.40
N PHE A 123 1.31 -19.94 4.39
CA PHE A 123 0.34 -21.05 4.48
C PHE A 123 1.02 -22.41 4.60
N ARG A 124 2.13 -22.64 3.90
CA ARG A 124 2.89 -23.90 4.01
C ARG A 124 3.52 -24.06 5.39
N GLU A 125 4.13 -22.99 5.91
CA GLU A 125 4.73 -23.01 7.26
C GLU A 125 3.67 -23.28 8.33
N HIS A 126 2.48 -22.67 8.20
CA HIS A 126 1.38 -22.93 9.12
C HIS A 126 0.84 -24.36 9.04
N ALA A 127 0.74 -24.94 7.83
CA ALA A 127 0.33 -26.33 7.66
C ALA A 127 1.31 -27.31 8.29
N LEU A 128 2.62 -27.05 8.19
CA LEU A 128 3.67 -27.86 8.84
C LEU A 128 3.59 -27.77 10.37
N MET A 129 3.31 -26.59 10.92
CA MET A 129 3.15 -26.40 12.37
C MET A 129 1.89 -27.10 12.90
N ALA A 130 0.81 -27.13 12.10
CA ALA A 130 -0.42 -27.84 12.46
C ALA A 130 -0.21 -29.37 12.52
N ASP A 131 0.55 -29.93 11.58
CA ASP A 131 0.84 -31.37 11.52
C ASP A 131 1.71 -31.84 12.70
N GLN A 132 2.62 -31.00 13.20
CA GLN A 132 3.45 -31.29 14.37
C GLN A 132 2.70 -31.24 15.72
N ARG A 133 1.45 -30.75 15.74
CA ARG A 133 0.60 -30.65 16.94
C ARG A 133 -0.35 -31.85 17.10
N VAL A 134 -0.42 -32.74 16.11
CA VAL A 134 -1.19 -34.01 16.12
C VAL A 134 -0.30 -35.15 16.60
#